data_AF-A0AAW1HEE2-F1
#
_entry.id   AF-A0AAW1HEE2-F1
#
_cell.length_a   1.000
_cell.length_b   1.000
_cell.length_c   1.000
_cell.angle_alpha   90.00
_cell.angle_beta   90.00
_cell.angle_gamma   90.00
#
_symmetry.space_group_name_H-M   'P 1'
#
loop_
_entity.id
_entity.type
_entity.pdbx_description
1 polymer ?
#
loop_
_entity_poly.entity_id
_entity_poly.type
_entity_poly.pdbx_seq_one_letter_code
_entity_poly.pdbx_strand_id
1 'polypeptide(L)'
;MRRRKDEEREAEERRLEEEAKARQAKEEAAAASEFEKWKGAFSIDAEGTTENETQENQDLLSDFVEYIKKHKCVPLEDLAAEFRLRTQDCINRINSLENIGRLSGVMDDRGKYLYISLDEMKAVADYIKREGRVSISHLASKSNQFIDLEPKAQFEELASVDEIVAA
;
A
#
# COMPACT_ATOMS: atom_id res chain seq x y z
N MET A 1 44.22 27.64 69.14
CA MET A 1 43.31 26.47 69.08
C MET A 1 41.95 26.82 68.45
N ARG A 2 41.92 27.57 67.33
CA ARG A 2 40.68 27.86 66.57
C ARG A 2 40.89 27.64 65.06
N ARG A 3 42.01 28.13 64.51
CA ARG A 3 42.43 27.91 63.11
C ARG A 3 42.49 26.44 62.65
N ARG A 4 43.07 25.53 63.44
CA ARG A 4 43.14 24.10 63.08
C ARG A 4 41.77 23.41 62.96
N LYS A 5 40.77 23.86 63.72
CA LYS A 5 39.43 23.25 63.72
C LYS A 5 38.57 23.70 62.53
N ASP A 6 38.86 24.87 61.99
CA ASP A 6 38.20 25.40 60.79
C ASP A 6 38.80 24.77 59.51
N GLU A 7 40.13 24.54 59.49
CA GLU A 7 40.80 23.82 58.40
C GLU A 7 40.35 22.36 58.27
N GLU A 8 40.10 21.66 59.39
CA GLU A 8 39.55 20.30 59.37
C GLU A 8 38.11 20.26 58.85
N ARG A 9 37.29 21.29 59.13
CA ARG A 9 35.92 21.40 58.63
C ARG A 9 35.87 21.69 57.14
N GLU A 10 36.69 22.62 56.64
CA GLU A 10 36.80 22.88 55.20
C GLU A 10 37.38 21.70 54.41
N ALA A 11 38.25 20.89 55.01
CA ALA A 11 38.77 19.68 54.38
C ALA A 11 37.70 18.57 54.31
N GLU A 12 36.90 18.41 55.37
CA GLU A 12 35.80 17.45 55.40
C GLU A 12 34.67 17.85 54.44
N GLU A 13 34.34 19.13 54.37
CA GLU A 13 33.32 19.68 53.47
C GLU A 13 33.73 19.53 51.99
N ARG A 14 35.01 19.79 51.64
CA ARG A 14 35.52 19.54 50.29
C ARG A 14 35.49 18.07 49.89
N ARG A 15 35.78 17.16 50.82
CA ARG A 15 35.70 15.71 50.55
C ARG A 15 34.26 15.25 50.31
N LEU A 16 33.32 15.81 51.06
CA LEU A 16 31.89 15.50 50.89
C LEU A 16 31.35 16.06 49.57
N GLU A 17 31.78 17.26 49.18
CA GLU A 17 31.39 17.89 47.92
C GLU A 17 31.96 17.13 46.70
N GLU A 18 33.21 16.67 46.79
CA GLU A 18 33.84 15.86 45.74
C GLU A 18 33.15 14.49 45.58
N GLU A 19 32.77 13.85 46.69
CA GLU A 19 32.03 12.57 46.65
C GLU A 19 30.61 12.75 46.09
N ALA A 20 29.91 13.82 46.48
CA ALA A 20 28.58 14.14 45.96
C ALA A 20 28.62 14.43 44.45
N LYS A 21 29.62 15.18 43.98
CA LYS A 21 29.83 15.49 42.57
C LYS A 21 30.21 14.25 41.77
N ALA A 22 31.03 13.36 42.32
CA ALA A 22 31.36 12.08 41.69
C ALA A 22 30.15 11.15 41.56
N ARG A 23 29.25 11.14 42.57
CA ARG A 23 28.01 10.36 42.53
C ARG A 23 27.04 10.93 41.49
N GLN A 24 26.88 12.25 41.45
CA GLN A 24 26.02 12.93 40.47
C GLN A 24 26.53 12.71 39.03
N ALA A 25 27.84 12.84 38.80
CA ALA A 25 28.42 12.59 37.48
C ALA A 25 28.26 11.14 37.01
N LYS A 26 28.32 10.17 37.93
CA LYS A 26 28.11 8.75 37.62
C LYS A 26 26.65 8.44 37.31
N GLU A 27 25.72 9.05 38.03
CA GLU A 27 24.28 8.91 37.79
C GLU A 27 23.87 9.57 36.47
N GLU A 28 24.41 10.75 36.18
CA GLU A 28 24.18 11.47 34.92
C GLU A 28 24.78 10.73 33.72
N ALA A 29 25.98 10.14 33.86
CA ALA A 29 26.57 9.30 32.81
C ALA A 29 25.78 8.01 32.56
N ALA A 30 25.22 7.40 33.62
CA ALA A 30 24.35 6.23 33.48
C ALA A 30 23.03 6.61 32.78
N ALA A 31 22.40 7.72 33.20
CA ALA A 31 21.18 8.24 32.59
C ALA A 31 21.40 8.66 31.13
N ALA A 32 22.56 9.21 30.78
CA ALA A 32 22.90 9.55 29.40
C ALA A 32 23.04 8.29 28.51
N SER A 33 23.66 7.22 29.03
CA SER A 33 23.76 5.95 28.30
C SER A 33 22.40 5.26 28.15
N GLU A 34 21.53 5.35 29.16
CA GLU A 34 20.14 4.89 29.03
C GLU A 34 19.37 5.73 28.02
N PHE A 35 19.47 7.07 28.07
CA PHE A 35 18.84 7.94 27.08
C PHE A 35 19.33 7.66 25.66
N GLU A 36 20.61 7.38 25.45
CA GLU A 36 21.16 7.06 24.14
C GLU A 36 20.70 5.69 23.63
N LYS A 37 20.60 4.68 24.50
CA LYS A 37 19.98 3.38 24.18
C LYS A 37 18.50 3.53 23.82
N TRP A 38 17.76 4.36 24.56
CA TRP A 38 16.34 4.60 24.30
C TRP A 38 16.15 5.45 23.05
N LYS A 39 17.02 6.42 22.77
CA LYS A 39 17.05 7.17 21.50
C LYS A 39 17.37 6.22 20.33
N GLY A 40 18.32 5.31 20.50
CA GLY A 40 18.62 4.27 19.51
C GLY A 40 17.43 3.35 19.24
N ALA A 41 16.68 2.96 20.27
CA ALA A 41 15.46 2.17 20.14
C ALA A 41 14.27 2.97 19.54
N PHE A 42 14.16 4.27 19.84
CA PHE A 42 13.14 5.15 19.29
C PHE A 42 13.44 5.62 17.86
N SER A 43 14.71 5.64 17.45
CA SER A 43 15.14 6.07 16.11
C SER A 43 15.12 4.94 15.07
N ILE A 44 14.56 3.78 15.39
CA ILE A 44 14.45 2.62 14.48
C ILE A 44 13.18 2.66 13.61
N ASP A 45 12.35 3.71 13.68
CA ASP A 45 11.13 3.81 12.86
C ASP A 45 11.06 5.07 11.98
N ALA A 46 12.19 5.78 11.79
CA ALA A 46 12.22 7.00 10.98
C ALA A 46 13.30 7.02 9.88
N GLU A 47 14.09 5.96 9.74
CA GLU A 47 15.12 5.85 8.70
C GLU A 47 15.17 4.44 8.11
N GLY A 48 14.13 4.13 7.35
CA GLY A 48 14.08 2.99 6.45
C GLY A 48 12.97 3.24 5.45
N THR A 49 13.18 2.80 4.20
CA THR A 49 12.12 2.52 3.20
C THR A 49 11.84 3.52 2.07
N THR A 50 12.72 4.45 1.68
CA THR A 50 12.43 5.29 0.48
C THR A 50 12.50 4.52 -0.87
N GLU A 51 13.29 3.45 -0.98
CA GLU A 51 13.37 2.66 -2.23
C GLU A 51 12.46 1.42 -2.24
N ASN A 52 12.18 0.78 -1.09
CA ASN A 52 11.27 -0.37 -1.03
C ASN A 52 9.78 0.04 -1.09
N GLU A 53 9.40 1.19 -0.51
CA GLU A 53 8.00 1.66 -0.55
C GLU A 53 7.50 1.93 -1.98
N THR A 54 8.40 2.34 -2.87
CA THR A 54 8.04 2.63 -4.27
C THR A 54 7.76 1.35 -5.05
N GLN A 55 8.54 0.29 -4.79
CA GLN A 55 8.35 -1.02 -5.40
C GLN A 55 7.11 -1.72 -4.82
N GLU A 56 6.95 -1.70 -3.49
CA GLU A 56 5.78 -2.26 -2.82
C GLU A 56 4.48 -1.54 -3.25
N ASN A 57 4.49 -0.22 -3.43
CA ASN A 57 3.33 0.50 -3.98
C ASN A 57 3.04 0.15 -5.44
N GLN A 58 4.06 -0.10 -6.25
CA GLN A 58 3.87 -0.55 -7.63
C GLN A 58 3.26 -1.95 -7.71
N ASP A 59 3.68 -2.86 -6.83
CA ASP A 59 3.12 -4.21 -6.74
C ASP A 59 1.66 -4.14 -6.28
N LEU A 60 1.35 -3.36 -5.23
CA LEU A 60 -0.02 -3.12 -4.78
C LEU A 60 -0.92 -2.48 -5.85
N LEU A 61 -0.37 -1.62 -6.72
CA LEU A 61 -1.11 -1.06 -7.87
C LEU A 61 -1.38 -2.11 -8.95
N SER A 62 -0.42 -2.99 -9.19
CA SER A 62 -0.53 -4.04 -10.20
C SER A 62 -1.54 -5.11 -9.77
N ASP A 63 -1.46 -5.54 -8.52
CA ASP A 63 -2.40 -6.48 -7.90
C ASP A 63 -3.84 -5.93 -7.93
N PHE A 64 -4.00 -4.63 -7.67
CA PHE A 64 -5.30 -3.95 -7.75
C PHE A 64 -5.92 -4.04 -9.15
N VAL A 65 -5.12 -3.78 -10.19
CA VAL A 65 -5.57 -3.87 -11.58
C VAL A 65 -5.87 -5.31 -11.97
N GLU A 66 -5.04 -6.26 -11.55
CA GLU A 66 -5.22 -7.68 -11.85
C GLU A 66 -6.47 -8.25 -11.17
N TYR A 67 -6.71 -7.90 -9.91
CA TYR A 67 -7.91 -8.27 -9.17
C TYR A 67 -9.19 -7.83 -9.91
N ILE A 68 -9.24 -6.56 -10.34
CA ILE A 68 -10.38 -6.01 -11.08
C ILE A 68 -10.57 -6.75 -12.41
N LYS A 69 -9.48 -7.01 -13.14
CA LYS A 69 -9.52 -7.75 -14.41
C LYS A 69 -10.04 -9.17 -14.25
N LYS A 70 -9.67 -9.84 -13.16
CA LYS A 70 -10.06 -11.22 -12.86
C LYS A 70 -11.53 -11.35 -12.48
N HIS A 71 -11.99 -10.48 -11.58
CA HIS A 71 -13.35 -10.54 -11.04
C HIS A 71 -14.39 -9.88 -11.95
N LYS A 72 -13.94 -8.99 -12.85
CA LYS A 72 -14.71 -8.27 -13.88
C LYS A 72 -15.84 -7.38 -13.35
N CYS A 73 -16.74 -7.89 -12.53
CA CYS A 73 -17.74 -7.13 -11.79
C CYS A 73 -17.36 -7.13 -10.31
N VAL A 74 -16.96 -5.97 -9.79
CA VAL A 74 -16.46 -5.83 -8.41
C VAL A 74 -17.25 -4.77 -7.66
N PRO A 75 -17.86 -5.09 -6.51
CA PRO A 75 -18.40 -4.08 -5.60
C PRO A 75 -17.28 -3.22 -5.03
N LEU A 76 -17.44 -1.90 -5.03
CA LEU A 76 -16.41 -0.97 -4.53
C LEU A 76 -16.14 -1.17 -3.03
N GLU A 77 -17.12 -1.65 -2.28
CA GLU A 77 -16.97 -1.99 -0.85
C GLU A 77 -16.03 -3.18 -0.64
N ASP A 78 -16.21 -4.26 -1.43
CA ASP A 78 -15.36 -5.45 -1.35
C ASP A 78 -13.93 -5.11 -1.79
N LEU A 79 -13.78 -4.31 -2.84
CA LEU A 79 -12.49 -3.81 -3.30
C LEU A 79 -11.81 -2.95 -2.24
N ALA A 80 -12.56 -2.10 -1.54
CA ALA A 80 -12.04 -1.30 -0.44
C ALA A 80 -11.61 -2.17 0.75
N ALA A 81 -12.37 -3.22 1.06
CA ALA A 81 -12.06 -4.17 2.13
C ALA A 81 -10.79 -4.98 1.84
N GLU A 82 -10.64 -5.49 0.62
CA GLU A 82 -9.49 -6.30 0.20
C GLU A 82 -8.17 -5.51 0.32
N PHE A 83 -8.17 -4.27 -0.15
CA PHE A 83 -6.98 -3.40 -0.16
C PHE A 83 -6.86 -2.52 1.10
N ARG A 84 -7.76 -2.68 2.08
CA ARG A 84 -7.84 -1.86 3.32
C ARG A 84 -7.85 -0.35 3.04
N LEU A 85 -8.54 0.06 2.00
CA LEU A 85 -8.71 1.45 1.59
C LEU A 85 -10.11 1.96 1.97
N ARG A 86 -10.28 3.29 1.98
CA ARG A 86 -11.64 3.85 2.00
C ARG A 86 -12.26 3.74 0.62
N THR A 87 -13.57 3.56 0.53
CA THR A 87 -14.31 3.49 -0.74
C THR A 87 -14.01 4.69 -1.65
N GLN A 88 -13.93 5.89 -1.08
CA GLN A 88 -13.58 7.10 -1.84
C GLN A 88 -12.16 7.05 -2.41
N ASP A 89 -11.21 6.49 -1.66
CA ASP A 89 -9.82 6.34 -2.09
C ASP A 89 -9.71 5.30 -3.22
N CYS A 90 -10.51 4.22 -3.16
CA CYS A 90 -10.66 3.27 -4.28
C CYS A 90 -11.20 3.93 -5.55
N ILE A 91 -12.25 4.77 -5.43
CA ILE A 91 -12.83 5.49 -6.58
C ILE A 91 -11.79 6.42 -7.20
N ASN A 92 -11.06 7.17 -6.38
CA ASN A 92 -10.01 8.07 -6.85
C ASN A 92 -8.89 7.30 -7.58
N ARG A 93 -8.51 6.12 -7.06
CA ARG A 93 -7.50 5.25 -7.66
C ARG A 93 -7.98 4.66 -9.00
N ILE A 94 -9.23 4.20 -9.08
CA ILE A 94 -9.85 3.75 -10.34
C ILE A 94 -9.85 4.87 -11.38
N ASN A 95 -10.36 6.06 -11.04
CA ASN A 95 -10.38 7.21 -11.95
C ASN A 95 -8.97 7.57 -12.44
N SER A 96 -7.97 7.49 -11.55
CA SER A 96 -6.58 7.75 -11.91
C SER A 96 -6.04 6.69 -12.89
N LEU A 97 -6.35 5.42 -12.66
CA LEU A 97 -5.98 4.29 -13.53
C LEU A 97 -6.69 4.35 -14.90
N GLU A 98 -7.92 4.86 -14.94
CA GLU A 98 -8.66 5.10 -16.18
C GLU A 98 -8.08 6.26 -16.98
N ASN A 99 -7.71 7.36 -16.31
CA ASN A 99 -7.07 8.52 -16.97
C ASN A 99 -5.74 8.17 -17.64
N ILE A 100 -4.96 7.27 -17.05
CA ILE A 100 -3.70 6.78 -17.65
C ILE A 100 -3.93 5.63 -18.66
N GLY A 101 -5.17 5.16 -18.83
CA GLY A 101 -5.53 4.09 -19.78
C GLY A 101 -5.09 2.69 -19.36
N ARG A 102 -4.77 2.45 -18.09
CA ARG A 102 -4.44 1.10 -17.58
C ARG A 102 -5.69 0.27 -17.23
N LEU A 103 -6.77 0.95 -16.91
CA LEU A 103 -8.07 0.37 -16.61
C LEU A 103 -9.12 1.00 -17.54
N SER A 104 -10.15 0.23 -17.87
CA SER A 104 -11.29 0.73 -18.63
C SER A 104 -12.53 0.02 -18.10
N GLY A 105 -13.54 0.79 -17.74
CA GLY A 105 -14.76 0.22 -17.18
C GLY A 105 -15.86 1.24 -16.97
N VAL A 106 -16.91 0.80 -16.29
CA VAL A 106 -18.09 1.61 -15.99
C VAL A 106 -18.43 1.42 -14.52
N MET A 107 -18.64 2.54 -13.81
CA MET A 107 -19.20 2.55 -12.47
C MET A 107 -20.72 2.68 -12.52
N ASP A 108 -21.43 1.80 -11.83
CA ASP A 108 -22.86 1.91 -11.59
C ASP A 108 -23.14 2.90 -10.43
N ASP A 109 -24.31 3.52 -10.41
CA ASP A 109 -24.75 4.42 -9.33
C ASP A 109 -24.84 3.72 -7.96
N ARG A 110 -24.89 2.39 -7.99
CA ARG A 110 -24.91 1.48 -6.84
C ARG A 110 -23.53 1.14 -6.28
N GLY A 111 -22.46 1.74 -6.81
CA GLY A 111 -21.09 1.47 -6.34
C GLY A 111 -20.53 0.12 -6.79
N LYS A 112 -20.92 -0.35 -7.98
CA LYS A 112 -20.29 -1.50 -8.64
C LYS A 112 -19.39 -1.02 -9.76
N TYR A 113 -18.19 -1.57 -9.86
CA TYR A 113 -17.28 -1.35 -10.98
C TYR A 113 -17.34 -2.54 -11.93
N LEU A 114 -17.58 -2.26 -13.21
CA LEU A 114 -17.50 -3.25 -14.28
C LEU A 114 -16.28 -2.97 -15.16
N TYR A 115 -15.31 -3.88 -15.12
CA TYR A 115 -14.20 -3.87 -16.04
C TYR A 115 -14.63 -4.32 -17.44
N ILE A 116 -14.27 -3.53 -18.45
CA ILE A 116 -14.50 -3.84 -19.85
C ILE A 116 -13.16 -3.77 -20.55
N SER A 117 -12.72 -4.88 -21.13
CA SER A 117 -11.46 -4.90 -21.88
C SER A 117 -11.56 -4.06 -23.16
N LEU A 118 -10.41 -3.64 -23.68
CA LEU A 118 -10.35 -2.84 -24.91
C LEU A 118 -10.95 -3.59 -26.11
N ASP A 119 -10.83 -4.92 -26.13
CA ASP A 119 -11.39 -5.77 -27.19
C ASP A 119 -12.92 -5.78 -27.15
N GLU A 120 -13.50 -5.92 -25.96
CA GLU A 120 -14.95 -5.89 -25.76
C GLU A 120 -15.52 -4.50 -26.11
N MET A 121 -14.81 -3.43 -25.73
CA MET A 121 -15.17 -2.07 -26.10
C MET A 121 -15.16 -1.87 -27.61
N LYS A 122 -14.17 -2.46 -28.32
CA LYS A 122 -14.10 -2.43 -29.79
C LYS A 122 -15.24 -3.21 -30.42
N ALA A 123 -15.56 -4.41 -29.92
CA ALA A 123 -16.66 -5.22 -30.42
C ALA A 123 -18.00 -4.46 -30.34
N VAL A 124 -18.25 -3.77 -29.23
CA VAL A 124 -19.43 -2.91 -29.05
C VAL A 124 -19.38 -1.71 -30.01
N ALA A 125 -18.23 -1.05 -30.16
CA ALA A 125 -18.07 0.09 -31.07
C ALA A 125 -18.30 -0.29 -32.54
N ASP A 126 -17.78 -1.43 -32.98
CA ASP A 126 -17.93 -1.92 -34.35
C ASP A 126 -19.37 -2.34 -34.65
N TYR A 127 -20.05 -2.93 -33.65
CA TYR A 127 -21.48 -3.20 -33.73
C TYR A 127 -22.30 -1.91 -33.93
N ILE A 128 -22.04 -0.87 -33.12
CA ILE A 128 -22.73 0.43 -33.25
C ILE A 128 -22.46 1.06 -34.62
N LYS A 129 -21.21 1.00 -35.11
CA LYS A 129 -20.86 1.54 -36.43
C LYS A 129 -21.57 0.81 -37.57
N ARG A 130 -21.74 -0.51 -37.47
CA ARG A 130 -22.36 -1.34 -38.51
C ARG A 130 -23.88 -1.13 -38.58
N GLU A 131 -24.54 -1.12 -37.42
CA GLU A 131 -26.00 -0.95 -37.35
C GLU A 131 -26.43 0.52 -37.46
N GLY A 132 -25.52 1.47 -37.18
CA GLY A 132 -25.75 2.90 -37.23
C GLY A 132 -26.60 3.39 -36.06
N ARG A 133 -27.94 3.31 -36.19
CA ARG A 133 -28.89 3.73 -35.14
C ARG A 133 -29.37 2.50 -34.38
N VAL A 134 -28.88 2.34 -33.16
CA VAL A 134 -29.29 1.27 -32.24
C VAL A 134 -30.10 1.84 -31.09
N SER A 135 -31.20 1.18 -30.73
CA SER A 135 -31.94 1.49 -29.51
C SER A 135 -31.21 0.93 -28.29
N ILE A 136 -31.36 1.59 -27.13
CA ILE A 136 -30.75 1.14 -25.86
C ILE A 136 -31.16 -0.30 -25.53
N SER A 137 -32.42 -0.68 -25.80
CA SER A 137 -32.91 -2.04 -25.56
C SER A 137 -32.22 -3.10 -26.43
N HIS A 138 -31.94 -2.76 -27.70
CA HIS A 138 -31.27 -3.66 -28.62
C HIS A 138 -29.78 -3.76 -28.28
N LEU A 139 -29.16 -2.63 -27.90
CA LEU A 139 -27.79 -2.60 -27.42
C LEU A 139 -27.64 -3.46 -26.17
N ALA A 140 -28.48 -3.28 -25.15
CA ALA A 140 -28.40 -4.04 -23.90
C ALA A 140 -28.51 -5.57 -24.14
N SER A 141 -29.44 -5.98 -25.02
CA SER A 141 -29.59 -7.39 -25.39
C SER A 141 -28.35 -7.97 -26.06
N LYS A 142 -27.67 -7.15 -26.88
CA LYS A 142 -26.47 -7.55 -27.61
C LYS A 142 -25.18 -7.40 -26.80
N SER A 143 -25.12 -6.44 -25.89
CA SER A 143 -24.00 -6.20 -24.98
C SER A 143 -23.72 -7.39 -24.07
N ASN A 144 -24.75 -8.14 -23.66
CA ASN A 144 -24.57 -9.40 -22.93
C ASN A 144 -23.82 -10.48 -23.74
N GLN A 145 -23.79 -10.39 -25.07
CA GLN A 145 -23.02 -11.30 -25.93
C GLN A 145 -21.57 -10.84 -26.11
N PHE A 146 -21.32 -9.54 -25.94
CA PHE A 146 -19.99 -8.95 -26.09
C PHE A 146 -19.24 -8.87 -24.76
N ILE A 147 -19.95 -8.78 -23.65
CA ILE A 147 -19.39 -8.62 -22.30
C ILE A 147 -19.79 -9.83 -21.47
N ASP A 148 -18.86 -10.75 -21.31
CA ASP A 148 -19.05 -11.94 -20.48
C ASP A 148 -18.80 -11.62 -19.00
N LEU A 149 -19.85 -11.49 -18.20
CA LEU A 149 -19.73 -11.09 -16.79
C LEU A 149 -19.13 -12.16 -15.86
N GLU A 150 -18.88 -13.37 -16.36
CA GLU A 150 -18.32 -14.44 -15.53
C GLU A 150 -16.84 -14.17 -15.22
N PRO A 151 -16.41 -14.36 -13.97
CA PRO A 151 -15.01 -14.25 -13.61
C PRO A 151 -14.22 -15.33 -14.35
N LYS A 152 -13.32 -14.91 -15.23
CA LYS A 152 -12.42 -15.84 -15.93
C LYS A 152 -11.41 -16.37 -14.91
N ALA A 153 -11.74 -17.48 -14.27
CA ALA A 153 -10.73 -18.34 -13.65
C ALA A 153 -9.76 -18.73 -14.77
N GLN A 154 -8.52 -18.27 -14.69
CA GLN A 154 -7.49 -18.73 -15.61
C GLN A 154 -7.43 -20.25 -15.50
N PHE A 155 -7.87 -20.94 -16.55
CA PHE A 155 -7.34 -22.26 -16.83
C PHE A 155 -5.84 -22.03 -17.07
N GLU A 156 -5.02 -22.50 -16.13
CA GLU A 156 -3.58 -22.60 -16.31
C GLU A 156 -3.31 -23.28 -17.65
N GLU A 157 -2.58 -22.57 -18.50
CA GLU A 157 -2.10 -22.99 -19.80
C GLU A 157 -1.01 -24.07 -19.60
N LEU A 158 -1.40 -25.25 -19.12
CA LEU A 158 -0.58 -26.46 -19.05
C LEU A 158 -0.70 -27.27 -20.35
N ALA A 159 -0.57 -26.61 -21.51
CA ALA A 159 -0.69 -27.27 -22.81
C ALA A 159 0.33 -26.75 -23.82
N SER A 160 1.62 -27.02 -23.60
CA SER A 160 2.58 -27.34 -24.68
C SER A 160 4.00 -27.61 -24.14
N VAL A 161 4.24 -28.76 -23.51
CA VAL A 161 5.61 -29.32 -23.36
C VAL A 161 5.62 -30.83 -23.65
N ASP A 162 4.79 -31.30 -24.58
CA ASP A 162 4.79 -32.72 -25.01
C ASP A 162 5.37 -32.95 -26.42
N GLU A 163 6.08 -31.98 -26.99
CA GLU A 163 6.58 -32.07 -28.38
C GLU A 163 8.12 -31.97 -28.53
N ILE A 164 8.90 -32.43 -27.54
CA ILE A 164 10.39 -32.47 -27.68
C ILE A 164 11.03 -33.84 -27.38
N VAL A 165 10.27 -34.94 -27.18
CA VAL A 165 10.89 -36.27 -27.05
C VAL A 165 10.28 -37.32 -27.98
N ALA A 166 10.27 -37.02 -29.28
CA ALA A 166 10.12 -38.04 -30.32
C ALA A 166 10.70 -37.53 -31.65
N ALA A 167 12.03 -37.37 -31.70
CA ALA A 167 12.79 -37.32 -32.95
C ALA A 167 14.19 -37.91 -32.72
#